data_AF-A0A534U9L0-F1
#
_entry.id   AF-A0A534U9L0-F1
#
_cell.length_a   1.000
_cell.length_b   1.000
_cell.length_c   1.000
_cell.angle_alpha   90.00
_cell.angle_beta   90.00
_cell.angle_gamma   90.00
#
_symmetry.space_group_name_H-M   'P 1'
#
loop_
_entity.id
_entity.type
_entity.pdbx_description
1 polymer ?
#
loop_
_entity_poly.entity_id
_entity_poly.type
_entity_poly.pdbx_seq_one_letter_code
_entity_poly.pdbx_strand_id
1 'polypeptide(L)'
;MRFKIVIAALLAVVVVTDVGVTLSTRRADAVEGKAPAVDPAAAIAQLQARVNELEGRVPDQAIVMTHVAYHFTNLWFAARQHNWPLADFYLGEVRKDLKWAVRVRPVREGPAGEVNVKGIAEAVDNTEFSKLAQAIQERRSEAFVRAYDETLAACSACHQAIGKPYLRPQRPTSPEVHVIQFDQAPKRAR
;
A
#
# COMPACT_ATOMS: atom_id res chain seq x y z
N MET A 1 26.99 56.85 41.25
CA MET A 1 27.41 57.68 40.09
C MET A 1 26.72 57.11 38.85
N ARG A 2 25.74 57.82 38.26
CA ARG A 2 25.89 58.75 37.10
C ARG A 2 26.30 57.97 35.82
N PHE A 3 25.67 58.07 34.64
CA PHE A 3 24.58 58.90 34.13
C PHE A 3 24.38 58.55 32.61
N LYS A 4 23.14 58.72 32.09
CA LYS A 4 22.80 59.35 30.77
C LYS A 4 23.08 58.56 29.46
N ILE A 5 22.40 58.75 28.31
CA ILE A 5 21.60 59.86 27.70
C ILE A 5 20.47 59.28 26.80
N VAL A 6 19.37 60.05 26.69
CA VAL A 6 18.22 59.95 25.75
C VAL A 6 18.41 60.94 24.58
N ILE A 7 18.02 60.60 23.33
CA ILE A 7 17.79 61.56 22.21
C ILE A 7 16.69 60.96 21.31
N ALA A 8 15.42 61.41 21.32
CA ALA A 8 14.80 62.62 20.76
C ALA A 8 14.61 62.62 19.22
N ALA A 9 13.34 62.65 18.82
CA ALA A 9 12.81 62.68 17.45
C ALA A 9 13.07 64.02 16.72
N LEU A 10 13.05 64.01 15.38
CA LEU A 10 12.79 65.18 14.55
C LEU A 10 12.22 64.79 13.18
N LEU A 11 11.01 65.29 12.91
CA LEU A 11 10.30 65.35 11.64
C LEU A 11 11.00 66.33 10.69
N ALA A 12 11.10 65.98 9.41
CA ALA A 12 11.38 66.95 8.34
C ALA A 12 10.33 66.81 7.23
N VAL A 13 9.49 67.83 7.14
CA VAL A 13 8.54 68.07 6.04
C VAL A 13 9.33 68.57 4.84
N VAL A 14 9.19 67.92 3.68
CA VAL A 14 9.64 68.46 2.39
C VAL A 14 8.42 68.83 1.56
N VAL A 15 8.36 70.11 1.22
CA VAL A 15 7.34 70.77 0.40
C VAL A 15 7.50 70.34 -1.05
N VAL A 16 6.40 69.94 -1.67
CA VAL A 16 6.30 69.55 -3.09
C VAL A 16 6.25 70.81 -3.96
N THR A 17 7.17 70.94 -4.92
CA THR A 17 7.01 71.84 -6.07
C THR A 17 6.85 71.00 -7.34
N ASP A 18 5.73 71.25 -8.01
CA ASP A 18 5.19 70.56 -9.17
C ASP A 18 6.04 70.82 -10.44
N VAL A 19 6.58 69.75 -11.06
CA VAL A 19 7.08 69.77 -12.44
C VAL A 19 6.49 68.57 -13.14
N GLY A 20 5.59 68.85 -14.09
CA GLY A 20 4.79 67.88 -14.82
C GLY A 20 5.63 66.80 -15.49
N VAL A 21 5.39 65.56 -15.07
CA VAL A 21 5.69 64.36 -15.85
C VAL A 21 4.36 63.70 -16.16
N THR A 22 3.95 63.77 -17.42
CA THR A 22 2.79 63.06 -17.96
C THR A 22 3.10 61.57 -18.06
N LEU A 23 3.12 60.87 -16.92
CA LEU A 23 3.06 59.41 -16.90
C LEU A 23 1.61 58.99 -17.12
N SER A 24 1.31 58.48 -18.32
CA SER A 24 0.10 57.72 -18.57
C SER A 24 0.03 56.55 -17.59
N THR A 25 -0.71 56.73 -16.51
CA THR A 25 -1.16 55.61 -15.68
C THR A 25 -2.19 54.85 -16.50
N ARG A 26 -1.76 53.81 -17.21
CA ARG A 26 -2.66 52.67 -17.38
C ARG A 26 -3.01 52.26 -15.96
N ARG A 27 -4.23 52.56 -15.51
CA ARG A 27 -4.86 51.84 -14.41
C ARG A 27 -4.66 50.37 -14.78
N ALA A 28 -3.86 49.66 -13.99
CA ALA A 28 -4.10 48.24 -13.85
C ALA A 28 -5.53 48.18 -13.34
N ASP A 29 -6.47 47.84 -14.22
CA ASP A 29 -7.74 47.32 -13.77
C ASP A 29 -7.37 46.11 -12.93
N ALA A 30 -7.30 46.32 -11.62
CA ALA A 30 -7.31 45.25 -10.67
C ALA A 30 -8.62 44.54 -10.96
N VAL A 31 -8.54 43.44 -11.71
CA VAL A 31 -9.53 42.39 -11.63
C VAL A 31 -9.41 41.91 -10.19
N GLU A 32 -10.13 42.56 -9.28
CA GLU A 32 -10.60 41.99 -8.04
C GLU A 32 -11.53 40.84 -8.43
N GLY A 33 -10.94 39.80 -9.01
CA GLY A 33 -11.54 38.50 -9.11
C GLY A 33 -11.59 38.00 -7.68
N LYS A 34 -12.69 38.28 -6.98
CA LYS A 34 -13.08 37.57 -5.77
C LYS A 34 -12.86 36.10 -6.06
N ALA A 35 -11.84 35.51 -5.45
CA ALA A 35 -11.56 34.08 -5.60
C ALA A 35 -12.90 33.36 -5.35
N PRO A 36 -13.34 32.46 -6.23
CA PRO A 36 -14.62 31.81 -6.06
C PRO A 36 -14.65 31.20 -4.67
N ALA A 37 -15.59 31.65 -3.84
CA ALA A 37 -15.79 31.08 -2.53
C ALA A 37 -16.16 29.61 -2.76
N VAL A 38 -15.22 28.70 -2.45
CA VAL A 38 -15.50 27.27 -2.49
C VAL A 38 -16.50 27.01 -1.38
N ASP A 39 -17.73 26.66 -1.76
CA ASP A 39 -18.73 26.18 -0.80
C ASP A 39 -18.19 24.88 -0.16
N PRO A 40 -17.89 24.88 1.15
CA PRO A 40 -17.38 23.69 1.81
C PRO A 40 -18.32 22.49 1.70
N ALA A 41 -19.64 22.73 1.65
CA ALA A 41 -20.63 21.66 1.53
C ALA A 41 -20.57 21.00 0.13
N ALA A 42 -20.48 21.80 -0.94
CA ALA A 42 -20.28 21.29 -2.29
C ALA A 42 -18.96 20.52 -2.45
N ALA A 43 -17.88 21.01 -1.83
CA ALA A 43 -16.58 20.33 -1.84
C ALA A 43 -16.62 18.96 -1.12
N ILE A 44 -17.28 18.88 0.04
CA ILE A 44 -17.48 17.63 0.77
C ILE A 44 -18.33 16.64 -0.04
N ALA A 45 -19.42 17.11 -0.65
CA ALA A 45 -20.26 16.26 -1.50
C ALA A 45 -19.49 15.69 -2.69
N GLN A 46 -18.64 16.51 -3.32
CA GLN A 46 -17.77 16.06 -4.41
C GLN A 46 -16.73 15.03 -3.94
N LEU A 47 -16.12 15.23 -2.77
CA LEU A 47 -15.20 14.26 -2.18
C LEU A 47 -15.91 12.94 -1.87
N GLN A 48 -17.10 12.97 -1.28
CA GLN A 48 -17.89 11.77 -1.01
C GLN A 48 -18.25 11.02 -2.29
N ALA A 49 -18.66 11.74 -3.34
CA ALA A 49 -18.96 11.12 -4.62
C ALA A 49 -17.71 10.43 -5.22
N ARG A 50 -16.54 11.06 -5.13
CA ARG A 50 -15.26 10.46 -5.55
C ARG A 50 -14.87 9.25 -4.71
N VAL A 51 -15.09 9.28 -3.40
CA VAL A 51 -14.85 8.12 -2.53
C VAL A 51 -15.75 6.96 -2.95
N ASN A 52 -17.05 7.19 -3.11
CA ASN A 52 -18.00 6.15 -3.54
C ASN A 52 -17.62 5.58 -4.93
N GLU A 53 -17.20 6.44 -5.87
CA GLU A 53 -16.72 6.03 -7.19
C GLU A 53 -15.46 5.15 -7.09
N LEU A 54 -14.50 5.53 -6.23
CA LEU A 54 -13.27 4.77 -6.01
C LEU A 54 -13.55 3.43 -5.31
N GLU A 55 -14.42 3.41 -4.30
CA GLU A 55 -14.86 2.18 -3.63
C GLU A 55 -15.50 1.20 -4.61
N GLY A 56 -16.28 1.70 -5.57
CA GLY A 56 -16.84 0.88 -6.65
C GLY A 56 -15.82 0.33 -7.67
N ARG A 57 -14.57 0.83 -7.67
CA ARG A 57 -13.50 0.38 -8.57
C ARG A 57 -12.47 -0.53 -7.91
N VAL A 58 -12.40 -0.55 -6.58
CA VAL A 58 -11.44 -1.38 -5.87
C VAL A 58 -11.84 -2.85 -6.04
N PRO A 59 -10.91 -3.73 -6.48
CA PRO A 59 -11.19 -5.15 -6.55
C PRO A 59 -11.64 -5.70 -5.21
N ASP A 60 -12.58 -6.63 -5.24
CA ASP A 60 -12.97 -7.32 -4.02
C ASP A 60 -11.80 -8.18 -3.49
N GLN A 61 -11.90 -8.56 -2.21
CA GLN A 61 -10.89 -9.39 -1.58
C GLN A 61 -10.76 -10.77 -2.25
N ALA A 62 -11.81 -11.29 -2.91
CA ALA A 62 -11.76 -12.59 -3.55
C ALA A 62 -10.83 -12.57 -4.78
N ILE A 63 -10.88 -11.49 -5.58
CA ILE A 63 -9.93 -11.23 -6.67
C ILE A 63 -8.51 -11.19 -6.10
N VAL A 64 -8.26 -10.45 -5.02
CA VAL A 64 -6.91 -10.42 -4.44
C VAL A 64 -6.46 -11.81 -3.97
N MET A 65 -7.36 -12.61 -3.40
CA MET A 65 -7.06 -13.98 -2.98
C MET A 65 -6.76 -14.93 -4.15
N THR A 66 -7.23 -14.66 -5.38
CA THR A 66 -6.79 -15.46 -6.54
C THR A 66 -5.33 -15.17 -6.90
N HIS A 67 -4.86 -13.93 -6.69
CA HIS A 67 -3.44 -13.59 -6.86
C HIS A 67 -2.57 -14.25 -5.78
N VAL A 68 -3.02 -14.25 -4.52
CA VAL A 68 -2.36 -15.00 -3.43
C VAL A 68 -2.22 -16.47 -3.80
N ALA A 69 -3.31 -17.10 -4.26
CA ALA A 69 -3.29 -18.51 -4.67
C ALA A 69 -2.30 -18.76 -5.82
N TYR A 70 -2.37 -17.95 -6.88
CA TYR A 70 -1.46 -18.05 -8.03
C TYR A 70 0.02 -17.94 -7.64
N HIS A 71 0.40 -16.92 -6.87
CA HIS A 71 1.79 -16.74 -6.47
C HIS A 71 2.24 -17.81 -5.47
N PHE A 72 1.37 -18.25 -4.56
CA PHE A 72 1.68 -19.31 -3.61
C PHE A 72 1.81 -20.69 -4.28
N THR A 73 1.04 -20.95 -5.35
CA THR A 73 1.22 -22.13 -6.21
C THR A 73 2.58 -22.09 -6.90
N ASN A 74 2.92 -20.98 -7.54
CA ASN A 74 4.18 -20.86 -8.27
C ASN A 74 5.41 -20.87 -7.34
N LEU A 75 5.28 -20.36 -6.13
CA LEU A 75 6.29 -20.49 -5.06
C LEU A 75 6.66 -21.96 -4.81
N TRP A 76 5.67 -22.85 -4.71
CA TRP A 76 5.91 -24.28 -4.51
C TRP A 76 6.79 -24.86 -5.62
N PHE A 77 6.41 -24.63 -6.88
CA PHE A 77 7.15 -25.19 -8.02
C PHE A 77 8.55 -24.58 -8.17
N ALA A 78 8.70 -23.28 -7.96
CA ALA A 78 10.01 -22.63 -7.99
C ALA A 78 10.97 -23.22 -6.94
N ALA A 79 10.51 -23.40 -5.70
CA ALA A 79 11.32 -23.97 -4.63
C ALA A 79 11.61 -25.47 -4.84
N ARG A 80 10.64 -26.24 -5.37
CA ARG A 80 10.83 -27.66 -5.70
C ARG A 80 11.86 -27.89 -6.79
N GLN A 81 12.04 -26.93 -7.69
CA GLN A 81 13.10 -26.93 -8.70
C GLN A 81 14.40 -26.24 -8.23
N HIS A 82 14.50 -25.87 -6.94
CA HIS A 82 15.63 -25.14 -6.37
C HIS A 82 15.94 -23.79 -7.03
N ASN A 83 14.95 -23.20 -7.70
CA ASN A 83 15.05 -21.85 -8.24
C ASN A 83 14.73 -20.83 -7.13
N TRP A 84 15.65 -20.74 -6.18
CA TRP A 84 15.51 -19.91 -4.98
C TRP A 84 15.24 -18.43 -5.27
N PRO A 85 15.85 -17.78 -6.29
CA PRO A 85 15.49 -16.40 -6.64
C PRO A 85 14.01 -16.26 -7.06
N LEU A 86 13.50 -17.21 -7.84
CA LEU A 86 12.10 -17.21 -8.26
C LEU A 86 11.16 -17.54 -7.09
N ALA A 87 11.56 -18.43 -6.19
CA ALA A 87 10.82 -18.71 -4.96
C ALA A 87 10.76 -17.45 -4.07
N ASP A 88 11.88 -16.75 -3.87
CA ASP A 88 11.92 -15.51 -3.08
C ASP A 88 11.01 -14.42 -3.69
N PHE A 89 11.05 -14.27 -5.02
CA PHE A 89 10.14 -13.39 -5.76
C PHE A 89 8.67 -13.71 -5.47
N TYR A 90 8.25 -14.97 -5.66
CA TYR A 90 6.85 -15.35 -5.44
C TYR A 90 6.40 -15.24 -3.98
N LEU A 91 7.27 -15.54 -3.01
CA LEU A 91 6.96 -15.28 -1.61
C LEU A 91 6.75 -13.77 -1.35
N GLY A 92 7.56 -12.92 -1.99
CA GLY A 92 7.39 -11.47 -1.96
C GLY A 92 6.03 -11.03 -2.52
N GLU A 93 5.59 -11.60 -3.63
CA GLU A 93 4.27 -11.30 -4.22
C GLU A 93 3.13 -11.78 -3.33
N VAL A 94 3.21 -13.01 -2.78
CA VAL A 94 2.22 -13.53 -1.81
C VAL A 94 2.05 -12.58 -0.62
N ARG A 95 3.16 -12.06 -0.07
CA ARG A 95 3.14 -11.08 1.03
C ARG A 95 2.45 -9.78 0.64
N LYS A 96 2.73 -9.24 -0.55
CA LYS A 96 2.11 -8.01 -1.05
C LYS A 96 0.61 -8.20 -1.26
N ASP A 97 0.22 -9.31 -1.86
CA ASP A 97 -1.18 -9.63 -2.14
C ASP A 97 -1.97 -9.84 -0.85
N LEU A 98 -1.42 -10.55 0.14
CA LEU A 98 -2.10 -10.73 1.42
C LEU A 98 -2.27 -9.38 2.16
N LYS A 99 -1.25 -8.50 2.13
CA LYS A 99 -1.34 -7.13 2.64
C LYS A 99 -2.36 -6.28 1.88
N TRP A 100 -2.52 -6.51 0.59
CA TRP A 100 -3.59 -5.88 -0.19
C TRP A 100 -4.97 -6.41 0.23
N ALA A 101 -5.14 -7.73 0.34
CA ALA A 101 -6.41 -8.36 0.72
C ALA A 101 -6.95 -7.82 2.04
N VAL A 102 -6.10 -7.65 3.06
CA VAL A 102 -6.51 -7.12 4.36
C VAL A 102 -6.62 -5.61 4.42
N ARG A 103 -6.09 -4.87 3.44
CA ARG A 103 -6.44 -3.44 3.24
C ARG A 103 -7.82 -3.27 2.61
N VAL A 104 -8.20 -4.18 1.70
CA VAL A 104 -9.54 -4.18 1.09
C VAL A 104 -10.61 -4.49 2.13
N ARG A 105 -10.43 -5.53 2.94
CA ARG A 105 -11.33 -5.85 4.08
C ARG A 105 -10.53 -6.36 5.29
N PRO A 106 -10.21 -5.49 6.27
CA PRO A 106 -9.42 -5.86 7.45
C PRO A 106 -10.20 -6.69 8.47
N VAL A 107 -11.52 -6.52 8.52
CA VAL A 107 -12.45 -7.24 9.40
C VAL A 107 -13.52 -7.91 8.54
N ARG A 108 -13.93 -9.11 8.94
CA ARG A 108 -15.04 -9.85 8.31
C ARG A 108 -15.94 -10.47 9.34
N GLU A 109 -17.21 -10.59 9.02
CA GLU A 109 -18.13 -11.45 9.77
C GLU A 109 -17.76 -12.92 9.58
N GLY A 110 -17.69 -13.63 10.70
CA GLY A 110 -17.49 -15.07 10.77
C GLY A 110 -18.58 -15.74 11.62
N PRO A 111 -18.57 -17.08 11.71
CA PRO A 111 -19.57 -17.84 12.47
C PRO A 111 -19.59 -17.52 13.97
N ALA A 112 -18.48 -16.99 14.50
CA ALA A 112 -18.31 -16.64 15.91
C ALA A 112 -18.33 -15.10 16.16
N GLY A 113 -18.75 -14.31 15.17
CA GLY A 113 -18.73 -12.84 15.20
C GLY A 113 -17.63 -12.24 14.34
N GLU A 114 -17.28 -10.98 14.60
CA GLU A 114 -16.25 -10.25 13.85
C GLU A 114 -14.88 -10.92 13.97
N VAL A 115 -14.21 -11.08 12.83
CA VAL A 115 -12.88 -11.66 12.70
C VAL A 115 -11.90 -10.59 12.24
N ASN A 116 -10.87 -10.33 13.04
CA ASN A 116 -9.76 -9.46 12.66
C ASN A 116 -8.81 -10.17 11.67
N VAL A 117 -9.19 -10.17 10.40
CA VAL A 117 -8.42 -10.80 9.31
C VAL A 117 -7.05 -10.13 9.13
N LYS A 118 -6.96 -8.81 9.33
CA LYS A 118 -5.68 -8.09 9.32
C LYS A 118 -4.71 -8.65 10.35
N GLY A 119 -5.15 -8.85 11.59
CA GLY A 119 -4.33 -9.43 12.65
C GLY A 119 -3.89 -10.86 12.36
N ILE A 120 -4.79 -11.69 11.80
CA ILE A 120 -4.44 -13.05 11.36
C ILE A 120 -3.37 -13.01 10.26
N ALA A 121 -3.53 -12.15 9.24
CA ALA A 121 -2.55 -12.01 8.17
C ALA A 121 -1.19 -11.50 8.66
N GLU A 122 -1.17 -10.57 9.63
CA GLU A 122 0.06 -10.10 10.26
C GLU A 122 0.76 -11.21 11.05
N ALA A 123 -0.01 -12.06 11.75
CA ALA A 123 0.55 -13.24 12.41
C ALA A 123 1.15 -14.22 11.39
N VAL A 124 0.46 -14.47 10.26
CA VAL A 124 0.97 -15.33 9.19
C VAL A 124 2.24 -14.78 8.56
N ASP A 125 2.32 -13.47 8.32
CA ASP A 125 3.52 -12.84 7.78
C ASP A 125 4.72 -12.98 8.74
N ASN A 126 4.47 -12.75 10.03
CA ASN A 126 5.51 -12.79 11.06
C ASN A 126 5.98 -14.21 11.41
N THR A 127 5.18 -15.24 11.13
CA THR A 127 5.48 -16.63 11.48
C THR A 127 5.69 -17.51 10.26
N GLU A 128 4.64 -17.99 9.60
CA GLU A 128 4.78 -18.94 8.48
C GLU A 128 5.57 -18.36 7.30
N PHE A 129 5.30 -17.12 6.88
CA PHE A 129 6.06 -16.50 5.79
C PHE A 129 7.51 -16.21 6.19
N SER A 130 7.79 -15.89 7.45
CA SER A 130 9.16 -15.78 7.96
C SER A 130 9.92 -17.11 7.88
N LYS A 131 9.27 -18.22 8.23
CA LYS A 131 9.87 -19.57 8.09
C LYS A 131 10.12 -19.93 6.62
N LEU A 132 9.17 -19.64 5.73
CA LEU A 132 9.37 -19.81 4.29
C LEU A 132 10.54 -18.99 3.77
N ALA A 133 10.61 -17.71 4.14
CA ALA A 133 11.71 -16.82 3.76
C ALA A 133 13.05 -17.37 4.25
N GLN A 134 13.15 -17.78 5.51
CA GLN A 134 14.36 -18.40 6.05
C GLN A 134 14.75 -19.65 5.26
N ALA A 135 13.81 -20.55 4.99
CA ALA A 135 14.08 -21.78 4.24
C ALA A 135 14.53 -21.51 2.80
N ILE A 136 13.98 -20.49 2.14
CA ILE A 136 14.39 -20.06 0.79
C ILE A 136 15.80 -19.47 0.81
N GLN A 137 16.09 -18.57 1.75
CA GLN A 137 17.39 -17.91 1.88
C GLN A 137 18.50 -18.90 2.21
N GLU A 138 18.23 -19.83 3.12
CA GLU A 138 19.15 -20.90 3.52
C GLU A 138 19.12 -22.11 2.55
N ARG A 139 18.24 -22.10 1.55
CA ARG A 139 18.08 -23.15 0.52
C ARG A 139 17.79 -24.54 1.11
N ARG A 140 17.01 -24.57 2.19
CA ARG A 140 16.68 -25.79 2.96
C ARG A 140 15.37 -26.40 2.47
N SER A 141 15.45 -27.29 1.48
CA SER A 141 14.28 -27.90 0.83
C SER A 141 13.28 -28.55 1.81
N GLU A 142 13.76 -29.33 2.78
CA GLU A 142 12.86 -29.97 3.75
C GLU A 142 12.20 -28.95 4.69
N ALA A 143 12.95 -27.91 5.10
CA ALA A 143 12.40 -26.83 5.92
C ALA A 143 11.35 -26.02 5.13
N PHE A 144 11.58 -25.80 3.84
CA PHE A 144 10.63 -25.15 2.95
C PHE A 144 9.33 -25.95 2.86
N VAL A 145 9.41 -27.28 2.62
CA VAL A 145 8.22 -28.13 2.52
C VAL A 145 7.40 -28.09 3.82
N ARG A 146 8.04 -28.20 4.99
CA ARG A 146 7.35 -28.07 6.28
C ARG A 146 6.70 -26.70 6.46
N ALA A 147 7.43 -25.62 6.21
CA ALA A 147 6.90 -24.27 6.33
C ALA A 147 5.75 -24.01 5.35
N TYR A 148 5.80 -24.59 4.15
CA TYR A 148 4.71 -24.51 3.16
C TYR A 148 3.43 -25.18 3.66
N ASP A 149 3.54 -26.37 4.28
CA ASP A 149 2.38 -27.05 4.87
C ASP A 149 1.79 -26.31 6.05
N GLU A 150 2.65 -25.78 6.94
CA GLU A 150 2.23 -24.93 8.05
C GLU A 150 1.47 -23.70 7.54
N THR A 151 1.95 -23.10 6.44
CA THR A 151 1.27 -21.99 5.76
C THR A 151 -0.09 -22.41 5.22
N LEU A 152 -0.21 -23.58 4.56
CA LEU A 152 -1.50 -24.10 4.08
C LEU A 152 -2.50 -24.30 5.22
N ALA A 153 -2.03 -24.79 6.37
CA ALA A 153 -2.85 -24.95 7.57
C ALA A 153 -3.33 -23.58 8.09
N ALA A 154 -2.44 -22.58 8.15
CA ALA A 154 -2.79 -21.22 8.55
C ALA A 154 -3.79 -20.56 7.56
N CYS A 155 -3.59 -20.74 6.24
CA CYS A 155 -4.55 -20.29 5.23
C CYS A 155 -5.94 -20.91 5.44
N SER A 156 -5.99 -22.22 5.70
CA SER A 156 -7.24 -22.94 5.97
C SER A 156 -7.92 -22.44 7.25
N ALA A 157 -7.16 -22.19 8.31
CA ALA A 157 -7.68 -21.66 9.58
C ALA A 157 -8.29 -20.27 9.42
N CYS A 158 -7.64 -19.37 8.67
CA CYS A 158 -8.20 -18.05 8.36
C CYS A 158 -9.52 -18.16 7.58
N HIS A 159 -9.57 -19.02 6.56
CA HIS A 159 -10.79 -19.25 5.78
C HIS A 159 -11.92 -19.84 6.61
N GLN A 160 -11.61 -20.76 7.53
CA GLN A 160 -12.59 -21.31 8.47
C GLN A 160 -13.12 -20.23 9.42
N ALA A 161 -12.25 -19.37 9.96
CA ALA A 161 -12.64 -18.30 10.88
C ALA A 161 -13.68 -17.36 10.24
N ILE A 162 -13.52 -17.03 8.96
CA ILE A 162 -14.46 -16.18 8.21
C ILE A 162 -15.64 -16.94 7.60
N GLY A 163 -15.91 -18.17 8.04
CA GLY A 163 -17.07 -18.96 7.62
C GLY A 163 -16.98 -19.53 6.22
N LYS A 164 -15.77 -19.72 5.69
CA LYS A 164 -15.51 -20.30 4.36
C LYS A 164 -14.68 -21.58 4.43
N PRO A 165 -15.07 -22.60 5.21
CA PRO A 165 -14.27 -23.83 5.40
C PRO A 165 -14.10 -24.65 4.11
N TYR A 166 -14.91 -24.42 3.09
CA TYR A 166 -14.78 -25.05 1.77
C TYR A 166 -13.60 -24.51 0.96
N LEU A 167 -13.03 -23.34 1.32
CA LEU A 167 -11.78 -22.84 0.77
C LEU A 167 -10.62 -23.47 1.53
N ARG A 168 -10.24 -24.69 1.15
CA ARG A 168 -9.20 -25.48 1.81
C ARG A 168 -7.98 -25.67 0.89
N PRO A 169 -6.99 -24.76 0.93
CA PRO A 169 -5.76 -24.89 0.16
C PRO A 169 -5.04 -26.21 0.44
N GLN A 170 -4.40 -26.75 -0.59
CA GLN A 170 -3.60 -27.97 -0.53
C GLN A 170 -2.34 -27.78 -1.36
N ARG A 171 -1.38 -28.70 -1.23
CA ARG A 171 -0.20 -28.69 -2.11
C ARG A 171 -0.64 -28.83 -3.57
N PRO A 172 -0.20 -27.95 -4.47
CA PRO A 172 -0.54 -28.04 -5.87
C PRO A 172 0.20 -29.22 -6.52
N THR A 173 -0.48 -29.91 -7.44
CA THR A 173 0.10 -31.02 -8.23
C THR A 173 0.57 -30.57 -9.61
N SER A 174 0.06 -29.44 -10.09
CA SER A 174 0.48 -28.75 -11.32
C SER A 174 0.33 -27.24 -11.16
N PRO A 175 1.12 -26.41 -11.87
CA PRO A 175 0.88 -24.96 -11.92
C PRO A 175 -0.39 -24.66 -12.72
N GLU A 176 -1.07 -23.55 -12.43
CA GLU A 176 -2.28 -23.15 -13.18
C GLU A 176 -1.93 -22.68 -14.60
N VAL A 177 -0.73 -22.15 -14.80
CA VAL A 177 -0.21 -21.69 -16.10
C VAL A 177 1.24 -22.18 -16.30
N HIS A 178 1.61 -22.43 -17.56
CA HIS A 178 2.91 -23.00 -17.93
C HIS A 178 3.82 -22.00 -18.66
N VAL A 179 3.67 -20.70 -18.42
CA VAL A 179 4.40 -19.65 -19.14
C VAL A 179 5.79 -19.33 -18.55
N ILE A 180 6.01 -19.67 -17.28
CA ILE A 180 7.30 -19.44 -16.58
C ILE A 180 7.97 -20.79 -16.33
N GLN A 181 9.26 -20.88 -16.65
CA GLN A 181 10.07 -22.07 -16.40
C GLN A 181 10.61 -22.04 -14.97
N PHE A 182 10.28 -23.06 -14.18
CA PHE A 182 10.69 -23.14 -12.77
C PHE A 182 12.11 -23.67 -12.58
N ASP A 183 12.65 -24.43 -13.54
CA ASP A 183 13.94 -25.11 -13.48
C ASP A 183 15.13 -24.25 -13.94
N GLN A 184 14.89 -23.17 -14.68
CA GLN A 184 15.94 -22.27 -15.14
C GLN A 184 16.26 -21.18 -14.11
N ALA A 185 17.11 -21.50 -13.14
CA ALA A 185 17.72 -20.47 -12.30
C ALA A 185 18.67 -19.58 -13.14
N PRO A 186 18.73 -18.25 -12.89
CA PRO A 186 19.63 -17.38 -13.62
C PRO A 186 21.07 -17.88 -13.50
N LYS A 187 21.75 -18.03 -14.64
CA LYS A 187 23.18 -18.35 -14.66
C LYS A 187 23.90 -17.23 -13.93
N ARG A 188 24.66 -17.56 -12.88
CA ARG A 188 25.50 -16.56 -12.19
C ARG A 188 26.37 -15.88 -13.24
N ALA A 189 26.28 -14.56 -13.35
CA ALA A 189 27.26 -13.78 -14.11
C ALA A 189 28.64 -14.08 -13.52
N ARG A 190 29.58 -14.50 -14.39
CA ARG A 190 30.99 -14.69 -14.01
C ARG A 190 31.66 -13.35 -13.82
#